data_AF-A0A927BIQ9-F1
#
_entry.id   AF-A0A927BIQ9-F1
#
_cell.length_a   1.000
_cell.length_b   1.000
_cell.length_c   1.000
_cell.angle_alpha   90.00
_cell.angle_beta   90.00
_cell.angle_gamma   90.00
#
_symmetry.space_group_name_H-M   'P 1'
#
loop_
_entity.id
_entity.type
_entity.pdbx_description
1 polymer ?
#
loop_
_entity_poly.entity_id
_entity_poly.type
_entity_poly.pdbx_seq_one_letter_code
_entity_poly.pdbx_strand_id
1 'polypeptide(L)'
;MDLSSIRLRSVHLDWHGPTVTLRLDLPAPPLPLPEDWAAEGVDTVQGQLQFLAVEDLELDAWEPGMLVSFELELSESRHRIRVAVSHGEKSGFLRFGASADVLVGHVSGFQAGPEGSDSGPHRFRSRLDARLHTTVPDPSEKTFYENL
;
A
#
# COMPACT_ATOMS: atom_id res chain seq x y z
N MET A 1 3.76 -14.78 -4.78
CA MET A 1 3.27 -14.09 -3.56
C MET A 1 1.76 -14.10 -3.66
N ASP A 2 1.07 -14.55 -2.62
CA ASP A 2 -0.39 -14.51 -2.58
C ASP A 2 -0.84 -13.08 -2.24
N LEU A 3 -1.68 -12.50 -3.09
CA LEU A 3 -2.22 -11.14 -2.94
C LEU A 3 -3.72 -11.14 -2.63
N SER A 4 -4.28 -12.29 -2.20
CA SER A 4 -5.72 -12.48 -1.96
C SER A 4 -6.24 -11.95 -0.61
N SER A 5 -5.36 -11.46 0.27
CA SER A 5 -5.75 -10.99 1.62
C SER A 5 -4.87 -9.82 2.09
N ILE A 6 -4.77 -8.78 1.28
CA ILE A 6 -4.01 -7.57 1.61
C ILE A 6 -4.90 -6.58 2.34
N ARG A 7 -4.42 -5.92 3.39
CA ARG A 7 -5.20 -4.84 3.99
C ARG A 7 -4.95 -3.54 3.25
N LEU A 8 -5.97 -2.99 2.58
CA LEU A 8 -5.86 -1.69 1.91
C LEU A 8 -6.21 -0.58 2.92
N ARG A 9 -5.27 0.34 3.15
CA ARG A 9 -5.39 1.43 4.13
C ARG A 9 -5.83 2.73 3.51
N SER A 10 -5.30 3.07 2.34
CA SER A 10 -5.64 4.30 1.63
C SER A 10 -5.40 4.18 0.14
N VAL A 11 -6.19 4.94 -0.62
CA VAL A 11 -6.01 5.20 -2.05
C VAL A 11 -5.79 6.70 -2.18
N HIS A 12 -4.61 7.11 -2.63
CA HIS A 12 -4.27 8.51 -2.85
C HIS A 12 -4.14 8.75 -4.36
N LEU A 13 -4.78 9.82 -4.84
CA LEU A 13 -4.82 10.20 -6.26
C LEU A 13 -4.17 11.56 -6.44
N ASP A 14 -3.13 11.64 -7.28
CA ASP A 14 -2.58 12.92 -7.74
C ASP A 14 -2.83 13.08 -9.24
N TRP A 15 -3.32 14.25 -9.62
CA TRP A 15 -3.67 14.59 -11.00
C TRP A 15 -2.59 15.39 -11.72
N HIS A 16 -1.61 15.97 -11.01
CA HIS A 16 -0.54 16.75 -11.63
C HIS A 16 0.49 15.85 -12.34
N GLY A 17 0.74 14.67 -11.81
CA GLY A 17 1.20 13.51 -12.55
C GLY A 17 0.22 12.38 -12.24
N PRO A 18 -0.53 11.82 -13.22
CA PRO A 18 -1.59 10.85 -12.93
C PRO A 18 -0.99 9.62 -12.24
N THR A 19 -1.15 9.59 -10.93
CA THR A 19 -0.60 8.55 -10.06
C THR A 19 -1.65 8.08 -9.07
N VAL A 20 -1.52 6.81 -8.72
CA VAL A 20 -2.31 6.17 -7.66
C VAL A 20 -1.29 5.65 -6.65
N THR A 21 -1.35 6.13 -5.42
CA THR A 21 -0.55 5.60 -4.31
C THR A 21 -1.44 4.80 -3.37
N LEU A 22 -1.15 3.51 -3.25
CA LEU A 22 -1.85 2.58 -2.37
C LEU A 22 -1.03 2.34 -1.11
N ARG A 23 -1.62 2.57 0.07
CA ARG A 23 -1.02 2.17 1.36
C ARG A 23 -1.61 0.85 1.77
N LEU A 24 -0.77 -0.13 2.07
CA LEU A 24 -1.22 -1.48 2.35
C LEU A 24 -0.39 -2.19 3.41
N ASP A 25 -1.00 -3.16 4.07
CA ASP A 25 -0.32 -4.10 4.95
C ASP A 25 -0.13 -5.44 4.23
N LEU A 26 1.07 -6.00 4.35
CA LEU A 26 1.41 -7.28 3.75
C LEU A 26 0.89 -8.44 4.63
N PRO A 27 0.09 -9.39 4.07
CA PRO A 27 -0.58 -10.44 4.85
C PRO A 27 0.33 -11.47 5.53
N ALA A 28 1.60 -11.52 5.16
CA ALA A 28 2.60 -12.37 5.75
C ALA A 28 3.94 -11.74 5.36
N PRO A 29 4.52 -10.87 6.19
CA PRO A 29 5.78 -10.26 5.82
C PRO A 29 6.80 -11.37 5.53
N PRO A 30 7.59 -11.26 4.45
CA PRO A 30 8.55 -12.30 4.12
C PRO A 30 9.48 -12.50 5.31
N LEU A 31 9.33 -13.65 5.98
CA LEU A 31 10.20 -14.04 7.08
C LEU A 31 11.57 -14.41 6.50
N PRO A 32 12.68 -14.03 7.17
CA PRO A 32 12.72 -13.39 8.48
C PRO A 32 12.48 -11.88 8.42
N LEU A 33 11.74 -11.37 9.41
CA LEU A 33 11.72 -9.95 9.69
C LEU A 33 13.13 -9.47 10.09
N PRO A 34 13.40 -8.17 9.92
CA PRO A 34 14.61 -7.55 10.46
C PRO A 34 14.78 -7.82 11.95
N GLU A 35 16.02 -8.06 12.41
CA GLU A 35 16.28 -8.38 13.82
C GLU A 35 15.79 -7.31 14.79
N ASP A 36 15.98 -6.03 14.42
CA ASP A 36 15.50 -4.89 15.19
C ASP A 36 13.98 -4.85 15.30
N TRP A 37 13.26 -5.23 14.24
CA TRP A 37 11.80 -5.33 14.25
C TRP A 37 11.31 -6.53 15.05
N ALA A 38 11.96 -7.68 14.88
CA ALA A 38 11.63 -8.91 15.59
C ALA A 38 11.82 -8.76 17.12
N ALA A 39 12.89 -8.10 17.55
CA ALA A 39 13.16 -7.83 18.96
C ALA A 39 12.09 -6.95 19.64
N GLU A 40 11.37 -6.15 18.84
CA GLU A 40 10.33 -5.24 19.31
C GLU A 40 8.91 -5.76 19.10
N GLY A 41 8.75 -7.01 18.64
CA GLY A 41 7.44 -7.63 18.49
C GLY A 41 6.63 -7.12 17.29
N VAL A 42 7.28 -6.54 16.28
CA VAL A 42 6.63 -6.21 15.00
C VAL A 42 6.05 -7.49 14.39
N ASP A 43 4.77 -7.44 14.04
CA ASP A 43 4.04 -8.55 13.41
C ASP A 43 3.51 -8.20 12.02
N THR A 44 3.47 -6.91 11.67
CA THR A 44 2.87 -6.42 10.43
C THR A 44 3.82 -5.47 9.72
N VAL A 45 3.90 -5.61 8.38
CA VAL A 45 4.68 -4.70 7.52
C VAL A 45 3.73 -3.92 6.64
N GLN A 46 3.89 -2.59 6.65
CA GLN A 46 3.16 -1.65 5.83
C GLN A 46 4.09 -1.01 4.80
N GLY A 47 3.56 -0.72 3.62
CA GLY A 47 4.27 0.07 2.61
C GLY A 47 3.30 0.83 1.72
N GLN A 48 3.88 1.71 0.89
CA GLN A 48 3.17 2.38 -0.18
C GLN A 48 3.63 1.86 -1.53
N LEU A 49 2.66 1.59 -2.42
CA LEU A 49 2.89 1.30 -3.83
C LEU A 49 2.37 2.48 -4.66
N GLN A 50 3.26 3.16 -5.38
CA GLN A 50 2.87 4.25 -6.29
C GLN A 50 2.95 3.77 -7.73
N PHE A 51 1.80 3.87 -8.40
CA PHE A 51 1.62 3.56 -9.81
C PHE A 51 1.71 4.85 -10.62
N LEU A 52 2.48 4.79 -11.70
CA LEU A 52 2.76 5.94 -12.57
C LEU A 52 2.00 5.85 -13.89
N ALA A 53 1.77 7.00 -14.53
CA ALA A 53 1.09 7.11 -15.83
C ALA A 53 -0.27 6.38 -15.82
N VAL A 54 -1.06 6.65 -14.78
CA VAL A 54 -2.36 6.03 -14.55
C VAL A 54 -3.37 6.45 -15.62
N GLU A 55 -4.13 5.48 -16.13
CA GLU A 55 -5.22 5.66 -17.09
C GLU A 55 -6.42 4.79 -16.73
N ASP A 56 -7.59 5.13 -17.27
CA ASP A 56 -8.83 4.37 -17.12
C ASP A 56 -9.17 4.04 -15.65
N LEU A 57 -8.98 5.03 -14.76
CA LEU A 57 -9.24 4.88 -13.33
C LEU A 57 -10.74 4.81 -13.05
N GLU A 58 -11.15 3.71 -12.44
CA GLU A 58 -12.47 3.51 -11.84
C GLU A 58 -12.28 3.31 -10.32
N LEU A 59 -13.02 4.07 -9.52
CA LEU A 59 -13.03 3.96 -8.07
C LEU A 59 -14.46 4.12 -7.54
N ASP A 60 -14.98 3.05 -6.96
CA ASP A 60 -16.25 2.99 -6.26
C ASP A 60 -16.06 3.18 -4.74
N ALA A 61 -17.19 3.30 -4.03
CA ALA A 61 -17.20 3.39 -2.58
C ALA A 61 -16.54 2.17 -1.91
N TRP A 62 -15.68 2.43 -0.93
CA TRP A 62 -14.94 1.42 -0.16
C TRP A 62 -14.62 1.96 1.24
N GLU A 63 -14.19 1.08 2.14
CA GLU A 63 -13.88 1.42 3.54
C GLU A 63 -12.39 1.16 3.86
N PRO A 64 -11.66 2.12 4.45
CA PRO A 64 -10.29 1.95 4.88
C PRO A 64 -10.08 0.77 5.83
N GLY A 65 -9.00 0.02 5.62
CA GLY A 65 -8.62 -1.10 6.47
C GLY A 65 -9.30 -2.42 6.12
N MET A 66 -10.06 -2.51 5.02
CA MET A 66 -10.62 -3.78 4.55
C MET A 66 -9.54 -4.72 3.98
N LEU A 67 -9.77 -6.04 4.11
CA LEU A 67 -8.99 -7.05 3.42
C LEU A 67 -9.46 -7.16 1.96
N VAL A 68 -8.53 -7.15 1.02
CA VAL A 68 -8.79 -7.12 -0.41
C VAL A 68 -7.89 -8.10 -1.15
N SER A 69 -8.35 -8.47 -2.35
CA SER A 69 -7.57 -9.22 -3.33
C SER A 69 -7.06 -8.28 -4.42
N PHE A 70 -5.80 -8.44 -4.80
CA PHE A 70 -5.22 -7.76 -5.96
C PHE A 70 -5.09 -8.71 -7.13
N GLU A 71 -5.61 -8.28 -8.28
CA GLU A 71 -5.36 -8.88 -9.58
C GLU A 71 -4.45 -7.95 -10.39
N LEU A 72 -3.34 -8.51 -10.87
CA LEU A 72 -2.32 -7.79 -11.61
C LEU A 72 -2.11 -8.48 -12.96
N GLU A 73 -2.39 -7.77 -14.04
CA GLU A 73 -2.19 -8.26 -15.41
C GLU A 73 -1.13 -7.41 -16.11
N LEU A 74 0.02 -8.01 -16.38
CA LEU A 74 1.07 -7.38 -17.19
C LEU A 74 0.72 -7.50 -18.68
N SER A 75 0.87 -6.41 -19.42
CA SER A 75 0.73 -6.45 -20.88
C SER A 75 1.93 -7.14 -21.52
N GLU A 76 1.69 -8.12 -22.40
CA GLU A 76 2.77 -8.82 -23.11
C GLU A 76 3.46 -7.95 -24.18
N SER A 77 2.80 -6.88 -24.64
CA SER A 77 3.24 -6.07 -25.79
C SER A 77 3.67 -4.65 -25.44
N ARG A 78 3.44 -4.21 -24.20
CA ARG A 78 3.73 -2.86 -23.71
C ARG A 78 4.21 -2.92 -22.26
N HIS A 79 5.00 -1.93 -21.84
CA HIS A 79 5.45 -1.81 -20.45
C HIS A 79 4.33 -1.28 -19.53
N ARG A 80 3.24 -2.03 -19.43
CA ARG A 80 2.02 -1.64 -18.73
C ARG A 80 1.48 -2.74 -17.84
N ILE A 81 0.80 -2.32 -16.78
CA ILE A 81 0.08 -3.19 -15.85
C ILE A 81 -1.37 -2.74 -15.75
N ARG A 82 -2.29 -3.69 -15.66
CA ARG A 82 -3.67 -3.44 -15.18
C ARG A 82 -3.77 -3.92 -13.75
N VAL A 83 -4.38 -3.10 -12.92
CA VAL A 83 -4.61 -3.38 -11.51
C VAL A 83 -6.10 -3.42 -11.29
N ALA A 84 -6.59 -4.47 -10.63
CA ALA A 84 -7.93 -4.54 -10.10
C ALA A 84 -7.87 -4.96 -8.63
N VAL A 85 -8.67 -4.29 -7.79
CA VAL A 85 -8.76 -4.56 -6.36
C VAL A 85 -10.20 -4.87 -6.00
N SER A 86 -10.43 -6.02 -5.37
CA SER A 86 -11.75 -6.52 -5.02
C SER A 86 -11.85 -6.89 -3.54
N HIS A 87 -13.06 -6.84 -3.01
CA HIS A 87 -13.38 -7.32 -1.66
C HIS A 87 -14.42 -8.43 -1.77
N GLY A 88 -14.04 -9.66 -1.39
CA GLY A 88 -14.86 -10.86 -1.58
C GLY A 88 -15.14 -11.14 -3.05
N GLU A 89 -16.36 -11.58 -3.37
CA GLU A 89 -16.78 -11.93 -4.75
C GLU A 89 -17.26 -10.71 -5.57
N LYS A 90 -17.23 -9.49 -5.02
CA LYS A 90 -17.67 -8.30 -5.74
C LYS A 90 -16.70 -7.94 -6.86
N SER A 91 -17.24 -7.42 -7.97
CA SER A 91 -16.43 -6.79 -9.02
C SER A 91 -15.54 -5.69 -8.41
N GLY A 92 -14.29 -5.63 -8.84
CA GLY A 92 -13.29 -4.76 -8.20
C GLY A 92 -13.73 -3.30 -8.10
N PHE A 93 -13.68 -2.75 -6.88
CA PHE A 93 -14.09 -1.37 -6.58
C PHE A 93 -13.01 -0.35 -6.98
N LEU A 94 -11.80 -0.81 -7.26
CA LEU A 94 -10.71 0.01 -7.80
C LEU A 94 -10.10 -0.72 -8.99
N ARG A 95 -10.06 -0.04 -10.14
CA ARG A 95 -9.46 -0.55 -11.38
C ARG A 95 -8.71 0.56 -12.09
N PHE A 96 -7.56 0.26 -12.67
CA PHE A 96 -6.82 1.20 -13.51
C PHE A 96 -5.74 0.51 -14.34
N GLY A 97 -5.29 1.18 -15.41
CA GLY A 97 -4.06 0.88 -16.11
C GLY A 97 -2.92 1.79 -15.64
N ALA A 98 -1.67 1.32 -15.66
CA ALA A 98 -0.49 2.10 -15.28
C ALA A 98 0.77 1.63 -16.05
N SER A 99 1.89 2.32 -15.86
CA SER A 99 3.21 1.78 -16.17
C SER A 99 3.47 0.50 -15.37
N ALA A 100 4.23 -0.44 -15.93
CA ALA A 100 4.68 -1.62 -15.19
C ALA A 100 5.78 -1.30 -14.15
N ASP A 101 6.36 -0.10 -14.19
CA ASP A 101 7.24 0.39 -13.12
C ASP A 101 6.40 0.89 -11.94
N VAL A 102 6.51 0.18 -10.82
CA VAL A 102 5.82 0.52 -9.56
C VAL A 102 6.87 0.95 -8.53
N LEU A 103 6.68 2.12 -7.94
CA LEU A 103 7.54 2.60 -6.87
C LEU A 103 7.06 2.06 -5.53
N VAL A 104 8.02 1.73 -4.66
CA VAL A 104 7.76 1.23 -3.30
C VAL A 104 8.44 2.17 -2.32
N GLY A 105 7.70 2.67 -1.34
CA GLY A 105 8.23 3.60 -0.35
C GLY A 105 7.52 3.51 0.99
N HIS A 106 7.98 4.33 1.94
CA HIS A 106 7.47 4.41 3.32
C HIS A 106 7.28 3.06 4.01
N VAL A 107 8.23 2.14 3.79
CA VAL A 107 8.20 0.80 4.37
C VAL A 107 8.39 0.89 5.88
N SER A 108 7.43 0.36 6.63
CA SER A 108 7.45 0.34 8.09
C SER A 108 6.93 -0.97 8.67
N GLY A 109 7.36 -1.27 9.89
CA GLY A 109 6.86 -2.37 10.70
C GLY A 109 6.11 -1.85 11.92
N PHE A 110 5.04 -2.51 12.33
CA PHE A 110 4.28 -2.20 13.53
C PHE A 110 3.68 -3.46 14.16
N GLN A 111 3.17 -3.32 15.38
CA GLN A 111 2.36 -4.34 16.02
C GLN A 111 0.88 -3.99 15.80
N ALA A 112 0.15 -4.85 15.10
CA ALA A 112 -1.25 -4.59 14.77
C ALA A 112 -2.14 -4.60 16.02
N GLY A 113 -2.99 -3.59 16.13
CA GLY A 113 -4.03 -3.52 17.15
C GLY A 113 -5.23 -4.44 16.85
N PRO A 114 -6.28 -4.40 17.69
CA PRO A 114 -7.53 -5.10 17.44
C PRO A 114 -8.07 -4.82 16.02
N GLU A 115 -8.61 -5.86 15.37
CA GLU A 115 -9.12 -5.82 13.99
C GLU A 115 -8.08 -5.38 12.94
N GLY A 116 -6.80 -5.36 13.30
CA GLY A 116 -5.72 -4.88 12.46
C GLY A 116 -5.66 -3.36 12.40
N SER A 117 -5.82 -2.65 13.51
CA SER A 117 -5.56 -1.19 13.56
C SER A 117 -4.05 -0.89 13.47
N ASP A 118 -3.68 0.20 12.80
CA ASP A 118 -2.32 0.72 12.62
C ASP A 118 -2.06 2.04 13.40
N SER A 119 -2.87 2.36 14.41
CA SER A 119 -2.72 3.61 15.18
C SER A 119 -1.53 3.63 16.15
N GLY A 120 -0.82 2.51 16.29
CA GLY A 120 0.32 2.37 17.18
C GLY A 120 1.62 2.96 16.61
N PRO A 121 2.76 2.79 17.32
CA PRO A 121 4.06 3.20 16.81
C PRO A 121 4.49 2.40 15.57
N HIS A 122 5.10 3.10 14.61
CA HIS A 122 5.71 2.50 13.41
C HIS A 122 7.24 2.57 13.46
N ARG A 123 7.88 1.52 12.96
CA ARG A 123 9.33 1.44 12.74
C ARG A 123 9.60 1.58 11.25
N PHE A 124 10.01 2.76 10.82
CA PHE A 124 10.32 3.00 9.42
C PHE A 124 11.71 2.48 9.03
N ARG A 125 11.83 1.94 7.82
CA ARG A 125 13.14 1.56 7.26
C ARG A 125 13.96 2.75 6.78
N SER A 126 13.29 3.78 6.25
CA SER A 126 13.95 5.02 5.86
C SER A 126 14.37 5.80 7.10
N ARG A 127 15.63 6.27 7.13
CA ARG A 127 16.11 7.16 8.21
C ARG A 127 15.38 8.49 8.23
N LEU A 128 14.94 8.98 7.07
CA LEU A 128 14.18 10.22 6.97
C LEU A 128 12.81 10.04 7.64
N ASP A 129 12.08 8.99 7.25
CA ASP A 129 10.77 8.70 7.81
C ASP A 129 10.87 8.41 9.31
N ALA A 130 11.85 7.61 9.75
CA ALA A 130 12.07 7.31 11.16
C ALA A 130 12.38 8.56 12.01
N ARG A 131 12.88 9.63 11.38
CA ARG A 131 13.12 10.92 12.03
C ARG A 131 11.86 11.79 12.07
N LEU A 132 11.06 11.75 11.00
CA LEU A 132 9.89 12.63 10.85
C LEU A 132 8.62 12.05 11.47
N HIS A 133 8.53 10.73 11.57
CA HIS A 133 7.29 10.02 11.85
C HIS A 133 7.52 8.90 12.87
N THR A 134 6.71 8.92 13.93
CA THR A 134 6.63 7.84 14.93
C THR A 134 5.35 7.01 14.77
N THR A 135 4.36 7.54 14.05
CA THR A 135 3.10 6.90 13.64
C THR A 135 2.87 7.22 12.16
N VAL A 136 1.93 6.54 11.51
CA VAL A 136 1.58 6.90 10.13
C VAL A 136 0.94 8.30 10.11
N PRO A 137 1.38 9.20 9.21
CA PRO A 137 0.72 10.49 9.01
C PRO A 137 -0.76 10.37 8.59
N ASP A 138 -1.50 11.44 8.81
CA ASP A 138 -2.90 11.54 8.38
C ASP A 138 -3.01 11.41 6.84
N PRO A 139 -4.05 10.76 6.29
CA PRO A 139 -4.22 10.62 4.84
C PRO A 139 -4.20 11.92 4.02
N SER A 140 -4.43 13.08 4.66
CA SER A 140 -4.35 14.40 4.03
C SER A 140 -2.92 14.98 3.92
N GLU A 141 -1.92 14.36 4.55
CA GLU A 141 -0.52 14.81 4.55
C GLU A 141 0.20 14.54 3.22
N LYS A 142 -0.02 15.43 2.24
CA LYS A 142 0.49 15.32 0.87
C LYS A 142 1.93 14.87 0.75
N THR A 143 2.85 15.48 1.51
CA THR A 143 4.29 15.21 1.39
C THR A 143 4.65 13.73 1.61
N PHE A 144 3.92 13.03 2.48
CA PHE A 144 4.13 11.61 2.79
C PHE A 144 3.49 10.64 1.78
N TYR A 145 2.61 11.12 0.90
CA TYR A 145 1.93 10.27 -0.10
C TYR A 145 2.35 10.55 -1.53
N GLU A 146 2.91 11.73 -1.77
CA GLU A 146 3.36 12.19 -3.09
C GLU A 146 4.87 11.95 -3.32
N ASN A 147 5.68 11.73 -2.27
CA ASN A 147 7.14 11.56 -2.38
C ASN A 147 7.62 10.22 -1.79
N LEU A 148 7.79 9.20 -2.63
CA LEU A 148 8.40 7.91 -2.26
C LEU A 148 9.93 7.89 -2.42
#